data_AF-D5VLN7-F1
#
_entry.id   AF-D5VLN7-F1
#
_cell.length_a   1.000
_cell.length_b   1.000
_cell.length_c   1.000
_cell.angle_alpha   90.00
_cell.angle_beta   90.00
_cell.angle_gamma   90.00
#
_symmetry.space_group_name_H-M   'P 1'
#
loop_
_entity.id
_entity.type
_entity.pdbx_description
1 polymer ?
#
loop_
_entity_poly.entity_id
_entity_poly.type
_entity_poly.pdbx_seq_one_letter_code
_entity_poly.pdbx_strand_id
1 'polypeptide(L)'
;MPRPAQGPRLYLRTGRIDPRTKLALPDVYVIRDGSTQKSTGCGPDRLREAQLAFARYLAGQAVRASAADLSRPSPGPLEPIRDRSEPIPVAEVLALYAQERAPELASSPVTMAGFIRALLSFWSDKFVEDVKRSTCKAYVQYRAAQSVKGAQPGARLVSEQTARRELEVLSAAIGYWHAETPLSVRPKVWLPPRAESPRDALTRGQAAALLLAARGYRRGEDGVMRRLTGSQRENRAHLARFILIGLYTGTRSAAIRALLWEPSATQAWVDLDRGMIYRKGLREREHANKRRPIARLPRRLLAHLRRWRALDARASTVRSQPLDHVLHHGGAPIATKVNKGFDAIARDAGLEDVTPHWLRHTCATWLMESGVDLWEAAAYTGMTPAVLLKHYGHHRPDHHAAARSAFTTKRAA
;
A
#
# COMPACT_ATOMS: atom_id res chain seq x y z
N MET A 1 -44.96 -17.59 15.72
CA MET A 1 -44.10 -16.70 14.92
C MET A 1 -44.80 -16.41 13.59
N PRO A 2 -45.13 -15.15 13.26
CA PRO A 2 -45.66 -14.84 11.94
C PRO A 2 -44.61 -15.14 10.87
N ARG A 3 -45.01 -15.82 9.79
CA ARG A 3 -44.11 -16.16 8.67
C ARG A 3 -43.53 -14.88 8.06
N PRO A 4 -42.23 -14.84 7.71
CA PRO A 4 -41.64 -13.71 6.99
C PRO A 4 -42.45 -13.39 5.73
N ALA A 5 -42.72 -12.10 5.49
CA ALA A 5 -43.44 -11.67 4.30
C ALA A 5 -42.64 -12.08 3.06
N GLN A 6 -43.25 -12.91 2.21
CA GLN A 6 -42.66 -13.27 0.92
C GLN A 6 -42.78 -12.04 0.00
N GLY A 7 -41.65 -11.49 -0.42
CA GLY A 7 -41.60 -10.31 -1.31
C GLY A 7 -42.25 -10.55 -2.67
N PRO A 8 -42.23 -9.52 -3.55
CA PRO A 8 -42.86 -9.59 -4.86
C PRO A 8 -42.38 -10.82 -5.63
N ARG A 9 -43.32 -11.59 -6.20
CA ARG A 9 -42.99 -12.76 -7.02
C ARG A 9 -43.96 -12.92 -8.17
N LEU A 10 -43.47 -13.52 -9.24
CA LEU A 10 -44.29 -13.93 -10.37
C LEU A 10 -45.00 -15.24 -10.05
N TYR A 11 -46.31 -15.31 -10.28
CA TYR A 11 -47.16 -16.45 -9.99
C TYR A 11 -48.10 -16.69 -11.17
N LEU A 12 -48.17 -17.92 -11.69
CA LEU A 12 -49.15 -18.29 -12.71
C LEU A 12 -50.48 -18.54 -12.04
N ARG A 13 -51.47 -17.69 -12.32
CA ARG A 13 -52.83 -17.87 -11.82
C ARG A 13 -53.62 -18.66 -12.84
N THR A 14 -54.14 -19.80 -12.41
CA THR A 14 -55.00 -20.65 -13.24
C THR A 14 -56.31 -19.94 -13.58
N GLY A 15 -56.84 -20.29 -14.75
CA GLY A 15 -58.04 -19.73 -15.33
C GLY A 15 -59.25 -19.90 -14.41
N ARG A 16 -60.14 -18.90 -14.42
CA ARG A 16 -61.36 -18.88 -13.60
C ARG A 16 -62.49 -18.29 -14.41
N ILE A 17 -63.72 -18.61 -14.03
CA ILE A 17 -64.91 -18.00 -14.64
C ILE A 17 -65.06 -16.59 -14.04
N ASP A 18 -65.17 -15.59 -14.91
CA ASP A 18 -65.51 -14.23 -14.49
C ASP A 18 -66.95 -14.23 -13.94
N PRO A 19 -67.16 -13.88 -12.66
CA PRO A 19 -68.48 -13.94 -12.05
C PRO A 19 -69.50 -12.99 -12.71
N ARG A 20 -69.05 -11.93 -13.38
CA ARG A 20 -69.89 -10.90 -14.01
C ARG A 20 -70.20 -11.21 -15.48
N THR A 21 -69.23 -11.72 -16.24
CA THR A 21 -69.41 -11.99 -17.68
C THR A 21 -69.69 -13.46 -17.98
N LYS A 22 -69.52 -14.35 -17.00
CA LYS A 22 -69.65 -15.82 -17.10
C LYS A 22 -68.71 -16.46 -18.13
N LEU A 23 -67.72 -15.72 -18.64
CA LEU A 23 -66.72 -16.23 -19.57
C LEU A 23 -65.53 -16.82 -18.82
N ALA A 24 -64.91 -17.85 -19.41
CA ALA A 24 -63.68 -18.44 -18.90
C ALA A 24 -62.50 -17.48 -19.15
N LEU A 25 -61.83 -17.05 -18.08
CA LEU A 25 -60.59 -16.30 -18.18
C LEU A 25 -59.42 -17.28 -18.32
N PRO A 26 -58.49 -17.04 -19.25
CA PRO A 26 -57.32 -17.89 -19.42
C PRO A 26 -56.32 -17.76 -18.27
N ASP A 27 -55.39 -18.71 -18.18
CA ASP A 27 -54.23 -18.64 -17.29
C ASP A 27 -53.41 -17.39 -17.58
N VAL A 28 -53.04 -16.64 -16.54
CA VAL A 28 -52.26 -15.41 -16.68
C VAL A 28 -51.24 -15.30 -15.56
N TYR A 29 -50.02 -14.88 -15.91
CA TYR A 29 -49.00 -14.51 -14.93
C TYR A 29 -49.41 -13.24 -14.20
N VAL A 30 -49.40 -13.30 -12.87
CA VAL A 30 -49.64 -12.16 -11.98
C VAL A 30 -48.44 -11.93 -11.10
N ILE A 31 -48.16 -10.66 -10.79
CA ILE A 31 -47.19 -10.26 -9.79
C ILE A 31 -47.92 -10.20 -8.45
N ARG A 32 -47.52 -11.07 -7.52
CA ARG A 32 -48.05 -11.10 -6.16
C ARG A 32 -47.07 -10.42 -5.22
N ASP A 33 -47.51 -9.34 -4.59
CA ASP A 33 -46.75 -8.60 -3.61
C ASP A 33 -47.60 -8.40 -2.35
N GLY A 34 -47.31 -9.18 -1.32
CA GLY A 34 -48.15 -9.28 -0.12
C GLY A 34 -49.60 -9.69 -0.45
N SER A 35 -50.54 -8.81 -0.08
CA SER A 35 -51.98 -8.95 -0.36
C SER A 35 -52.40 -8.44 -1.75
N THR A 36 -51.51 -7.73 -2.46
CA THR A 36 -51.82 -7.17 -3.78
C THR A 36 -51.43 -8.14 -4.91
N GLN A 37 -52.27 -8.19 -5.95
CA GLN A 37 -51.99 -8.93 -7.18
C GLN A 37 -52.17 -8.01 -8.38
N LYS A 38 -51.14 -7.92 -9.24
CA LYS A 38 -51.17 -7.16 -10.49
C LYS A 38 -51.00 -8.10 -11.67
N SER A 39 -51.97 -8.11 -12.59
CA SER A 39 -51.87 -8.91 -13.81
C SER A 39 -50.76 -8.40 -14.73
N THR A 40 -49.98 -9.30 -15.32
CA THR A 40 -49.04 -8.97 -16.41
C THR A 40 -49.70 -8.96 -17.79
N GLY A 41 -50.89 -9.57 -17.91
CA GLY A 41 -51.56 -9.78 -19.20
C GLY A 41 -50.93 -10.87 -20.08
N CYS A 42 -49.90 -11.56 -19.58
CA CYS A 42 -49.17 -12.62 -20.27
C CYS A 42 -49.68 -14.00 -19.85
N GLY A 43 -50.03 -14.85 -20.82
CA GLY A 43 -50.38 -16.26 -20.58
C GLY A 43 -49.15 -17.15 -20.36
N PRO A 44 -49.33 -18.47 -20.14
CA PRO A 44 -48.25 -19.42 -19.87
C PRO A 44 -47.11 -19.37 -20.90
N ASP A 45 -47.45 -19.20 -22.17
CA ASP A 45 -46.50 -19.21 -23.31
C ASP A 45 -45.69 -17.92 -23.45
N ARG A 46 -46.05 -16.87 -22.67
CA ARG A 46 -45.42 -15.55 -22.71
C ARG A 46 -44.65 -15.25 -21.41
N LEU A 47 -43.99 -16.27 -20.86
CA LEU A 47 -43.20 -16.16 -19.62
C LEU A 47 -42.12 -15.06 -19.70
N ARG A 48 -41.43 -14.92 -20.83
CA ARG A 48 -40.37 -13.90 -20.99
C ARG A 48 -40.91 -12.47 -20.90
N GLU A 49 -42.07 -12.22 -21.51
CA GLU A 49 -42.77 -10.93 -21.38
C GLU A 49 -43.25 -10.69 -19.96
N ALA A 50 -43.75 -11.73 -19.28
CA ALA A 50 -44.17 -11.66 -17.89
C ALA A 50 -43.00 -11.35 -16.93
N GLN A 51 -41.82 -11.93 -17.16
CA GLN A 51 -40.59 -11.63 -16.43
C GLN A 51 -40.15 -10.17 -16.65
N LEU A 52 -40.29 -9.66 -17.87
CA LEU A 52 -39.92 -8.28 -18.20
C LEU A 52 -40.90 -7.28 -17.55
N ALA A 53 -42.19 -7.60 -17.51
CA ALA A 53 -43.19 -6.85 -16.74
C ALA A 53 -42.90 -6.88 -15.23
N PHE A 54 -42.43 -8.01 -14.69
CA PHE A 54 -42.00 -8.13 -13.30
C PHE A 54 -40.74 -7.31 -12.99
N ALA A 55 -39.73 -7.32 -13.86
CA ALA A 55 -38.54 -6.49 -13.72
C ALA A 55 -38.89 -4.99 -13.72
N ARG A 56 -39.79 -4.55 -14.62
CA ARG A 56 -40.31 -3.17 -14.63
C ARG A 56 -41.06 -2.82 -13.35
N TYR A 57 -41.81 -3.76 -12.79
CA TYR A 57 -42.52 -3.57 -11.53
C TYR A 57 -41.55 -3.38 -10.35
N LEU A 58 -40.51 -4.22 -10.25
CA LEU A 58 -39.46 -4.08 -9.24
C LEU A 58 -38.69 -2.76 -9.39
N ALA A 59 -38.33 -2.37 -10.61
CA ALA A 59 -37.70 -1.08 -10.88
C ALA A 59 -38.60 0.09 -10.47
N GLY A 60 -39.90 0.00 -10.75
CA GLY A 60 -40.90 0.98 -10.32
C GLY A 60 -41.04 1.07 -8.80
N GLN A 61 -40.93 -0.05 -8.07
CA GLN A 61 -40.88 -0.01 -6.60
C GLN A 61 -39.60 0.61 -6.07
N ALA A 62 -38.45 0.32 -6.66
CA ALA A 62 -37.19 0.94 -6.28
C ALA A 62 -37.22 2.47 -6.50
N VAL A 63 -37.84 2.92 -7.59
CA VAL A 63 -38.07 4.36 -7.86
C VAL A 63 -39.07 4.96 -6.88
N ARG A 64 -40.14 4.26 -6.49
CA ARG A 64 -41.09 4.74 -5.45
C ARG A 64 -40.49 4.76 -4.06
N ALA A 65 -39.66 3.79 -3.70
CA ALA A 65 -38.90 3.79 -2.46
C ALA A 65 -37.89 4.95 -2.44
N SER A 66 -37.21 5.18 -3.57
CA SER A 66 -36.32 6.33 -3.74
C SER A 66 -37.09 7.66 -3.76
N ALA A 67 -38.29 7.71 -4.33
CA ALA A 67 -39.13 8.91 -4.35
C ALA A 67 -39.76 9.20 -2.97
N ALA A 68 -40.07 8.17 -2.19
CA ALA A 68 -40.45 8.30 -0.78
C ALA A 68 -39.27 8.82 0.06
N ASP A 69 -38.04 8.43 -0.26
CA ASP A 69 -36.81 9.00 0.31
C ASP A 69 -36.54 10.44 -0.18
N LEU A 70 -36.88 10.78 -1.42
CA LEU A 70 -36.75 12.13 -2.00
C LEU A 70 -37.88 13.09 -1.57
N SER A 71 -38.92 12.57 -0.91
CA SER A 71 -39.96 13.37 -0.26
C SER A 71 -39.58 13.76 1.18
N ARG A 72 -38.41 13.30 1.67
CA ARG A 72 -37.73 13.97 2.77
C ARG A 72 -37.15 15.28 2.25
N PRO A 73 -37.32 16.40 2.98
CA PRO A 73 -36.73 17.66 2.59
C PRO A 73 -35.21 17.50 2.45
N SER A 74 -34.65 18.12 1.40
CA SER A 74 -33.20 18.29 1.24
C SER A 74 -32.59 18.81 2.55
N PRO A 75 -31.42 18.32 2.99
CA PRO A 75 -30.73 18.95 4.11
C PRO A 75 -30.30 20.35 3.66
N GLY A 76 -31.05 21.36 4.13
CA GLY A 76 -30.48 22.67 4.37
C GLY A 76 -29.32 22.55 5.36
N PRO A 77 -28.43 23.56 5.45
CA PRO A 77 -27.30 23.48 6.37
C PRO A 77 -27.85 23.32 7.79
N LEU A 78 -27.36 22.27 8.48
CA LEU A 78 -27.82 21.69 9.75
C LEU A 78 -28.80 20.52 9.56
N GLU A 79 -28.24 19.34 9.26
CA GLU A 79 -28.91 18.08 9.56
C GLU A 79 -29.34 18.06 11.05
N PRO A 80 -30.48 17.44 11.40
CA PRO A 80 -30.80 17.21 12.79
C PRO A 80 -29.66 16.39 13.39
N ILE A 81 -29.07 16.92 14.46
CA ILE A 81 -28.11 16.22 15.32
C ILE A 81 -28.66 14.80 15.48
N ARG A 82 -27.97 13.78 14.93
CA ARG A 82 -28.30 12.37 15.21
C ARG A 82 -28.64 12.27 16.67
N ASP A 83 -29.75 11.63 17.02
CA ASP A 83 -30.00 11.29 18.40
C ASP A 83 -28.72 10.58 18.89
N ARG A 84 -28.03 11.20 19.87
CA ARG A 84 -26.69 10.79 20.32
C ARG A 84 -26.67 9.36 20.89
N SER A 85 -27.85 8.75 20.93
CA SER A 85 -28.22 7.41 21.36
C SER A 85 -28.03 6.32 20.29
N GLU A 86 -28.04 6.64 19.00
CA GLU A 86 -27.96 5.61 17.95
C GLU A 86 -26.54 5.04 17.82
N PRO A 87 -26.37 3.70 17.81
CA PRO A 87 -25.05 3.09 17.70
C PRO A 87 -24.48 3.34 16.30
N ILE A 88 -23.25 3.87 16.26
CA ILE A 88 -22.60 4.31 15.02
C ILE A 88 -21.96 3.10 14.32
N PRO A 89 -22.34 2.76 13.08
CA PRO A 89 -21.73 1.65 12.35
C PRO A 89 -20.26 1.94 12.01
N VAL A 90 -19.37 0.97 12.20
CA VAL A 90 -17.96 1.12 11.79
C VAL A 90 -17.85 1.28 10.27
N ALA A 91 -18.75 0.67 9.50
CA ALA A 91 -18.79 0.80 8.05
C ALA A 91 -18.97 2.26 7.61
N GLU A 92 -19.79 3.04 8.32
CA GLU A 92 -20.04 4.44 8.03
C GLU A 92 -18.82 5.31 8.33
N VAL A 93 -18.19 5.10 9.49
CA VAL A 93 -16.94 5.76 9.87
C VAL A 93 -15.85 5.53 8.83
N LEU A 94 -15.73 4.30 8.33
CA LEU A 94 -14.76 3.95 7.30
C LEU A 94 -15.11 4.54 5.93
N ALA A 95 -16.40 4.62 5.59
CA ALA A 95 -16.86 5.22 4.33
C ALA A 95 -16.56 6.73 4.29
N LEU A 96 -16.90 7.47 5.35
CA LEU A 96 -16.57 8.89 5.47
C LEU A 96 -15.06 9.12 5.38
N TYR A 97 -14.28 8.34 6.13
CA TYR A 97 -12.82 8.44 6.09
C TYR A 97 -12.25 8.12 4.71
N ALA A 98 -12.83 7.17 3.97
CA ALA A 98 -12.42 6.83 2.62
C ALA A 98 -12.74 7.95 1.62
N GLN A 99 -13.87 8.64 1.80
CA GLN A 99 -14.35 9.68 0.89
C GLN A 99 -13.61 11.00 1.09
N GLU A 100 -13.40 11.41 2.34
CA GLU A 100 -12.93 12.76 2.65
C GLU A 100 -11.44 12.77 3.00
N ARG A 101 -11.05 11.98 4.00
CA ARG A 101 -9.69 12.07 4.54
C ARG A 101 -8.66 11.30 3.74
N ALA A 102 -8.99 10.10 3.29
CA ALA A 102 -8.04 9.22 2.60
C ALA A 102 -7.44 9.83 1.31
N PRO A 103 -8.18 10.57 0.46
CA PRO A 103 -7.64 11.20 -0.74
C PRO A 103 -6.57 12.28 -0.48
N GLU A 104 -6.64 12.95 0.68
CA GLU A 104 -5.68 14.00 1.05
C GLU A 104 -4.34 13.45 1.56
N LEU A 105 -4.31 12.16 1.92
CA LEU A 105 -3.12 11.54 2.48
C LEU A 105 -2.11 11.21 1.39
N ALA A 106 -0.82 11.42 1.69
CA ALA A 106 0.29 11.03 0.80
C ALA A 106 0.46 9.50 0.63
N SER A 107 -0.37 8.67 1.28
CA SER A 107 -0.38 7.22 1.09
C SER A 107 -1.01 6.84 -0.24
N SER A 108 -0.57 5.73 -0.83
CA SER A 108 -1.15 5.20 -2.07
C SER A 108 -2.68 4.95 -1.92
N PRO A 109 -3.53 5.54 -2.79
CA PRO A 109 -4.98 5.34 -2.74
C PRO A 109 -5.37 3.87 -2.81
N VAL A 110 -4.73 3.11 -3.71
CA VAL A 110 -4.95 1.66 -3.85
C VAL A 110 -4.61 0.90 -2.57
N THR A 111 -3.55 1.30 -1.87
CA THR A 111 -3.15 0.66 -0.61
C THR A 111 -4.14 0.98 0.50
N MET A 112 -4.57 2.24 0.61
CA MET A 112 -5.56 2.67 1.60
C MET A 112 -6.91 1.98 1.38
N ALA A 113 -7.40 1.93 0.13
CA ALA A 113 -8.61 1.19 -0.22
C ALA A 113 -8.49 -0.31 0.11
N GLY A 114 -7.29 -0.89 -0.03
CA GLY A 114 -7.01 -2.26 0.39
C GLY A 114 -7.18 -2.46 1.90
N PHE A 115 -6.66 -1.55 2.73
CA PHE A 115 -6.84 -1.60 4.18
C PHE A 115 -8.30 -1.43 4.59
N ILE A 116 -8.99 -0.44 4.01
CA ILE A 116 -10.41 -0.18 4.31
C ILE A 116 -11.27 -1.40 3.94
N ARG A 117 -11.03 -2.02 2.79
CA ARG A 117 -11.73 -3.26 2.41
C ARG A 117 -11.48 -4.42 3.38
N ALA A 118 -10.23 -4.59 3.83
CA ALA A 118 -9.88 -5.61 4.80
C ALA A 118 -10.48 -5.34 6.20
N LEU A 119 -10.75 -4.08 6.55
CA LEU A 119 -11.49 -3.73 7.74
C LEU A 119 -12.98 -4.04 7.56
N LEU A 120 -13.58 -3.58 6.46
CA LEU A 120 -15.00 -3.81 6.18
C LEU A 120 -15.37 -5.31 6.16
N SER A 121 -14.47 -6.19 5.74
CA SER A 121 -14.76 -7.64 5.72
C SER A 121 -14.96 -8.29 7.09
N PHE A 122 -14.59 -7.59 8.18
CA PHE A 122 -14.78 -8.06 9.56
C PHE A 122 -15.64 -7.12 10.39
N TRP A 123 -15.60 -5.82 10.08
CA TRP A 123 -16.23 -4.76 10.87
C TRP A 123 -17.54 -4.22 10.25
N SER A 124 -17.99 -4.71 9.09
CA SER A 124 -19.18 -4.17 8.40
C SER A 124 -20.47 -4.25 9.21
N ASP A 125 -20.60 -5.28 10.03
CA ASP A 125 -21.76 -5.58 10.88
C ASP A 125 -21.58 -5.08 12.33
N LYS A 126 -20.53 -4.30 12.60
CA LYS A 126 -20.14 -3.88 13.96
C LYS A 126 -20.26 -2.38 14.15
N PHE A 127 -20.43 -1.99 15.40
CA PHE A 127 -20.56 -0.60 15.80
C PHE A 127 -19.27 -0.08 16.43
N VAL A 128 -19.11 1.24 16.50
CA VAL A 128 -17.94 1.90 17.10
C VAL A 128 -17.75 1.47 18.57
N GLU A 129 -18.83 1.21 19.29
CA GLU A 129 -18.84 0.68 20.66
C GLU A 129 -18.31 -0.76 20.77
N ASP A 130 -18.33 -1.54 19.69
CA ASP A 130 -17.78 -2.89 19.64
C ASP A 130 -16.25 -2.89 19.52
N VAL A 131 -15.62 -1.74 19.32
CA VAL A 131 -14.17 -1.60 19.19
C VAL A 131 -13.53 -1.71 20.58
N LYS A 132 -13.21 -2.96 20.96
CA LYS A 132 -12.66 -3.38 22.25
C LYS A 132 -11.34 -4.11 22.02
N ARG A 133 -10.55 -4.27 23.09
CA ARG A 133 -9.31 -5.07 23.03
C ARG A 133 -9.55 -6.48 22.47
N SER A 134 -10.63 -7.14 22.91
CA SER A 134 -10.99 -8.49 22.49
C SER A 134 -11.33 -8.56 21.00
N THR A 135 -12.13 -7.63 20.47
CA THR A 135 -12.51 -7.59 19.06
C THR A 135 -11.34 -7.18 18.16
N CYS A 136 -10.45 -6.28 18.60
CA CYS A 136 -9.20 -6.01 17.88
C CYS A 136 -8.28 -7.24 17.82
N LYS A 137 -8.17 -8.03 18.90
CA LYS A 137 -7.41 -9.29 18.89
C LYS A 137 -8.03 -10.33 17.96
N ALA A 138 -9.36 -10.46 17.97
CA ALA A 138 -10.11 -11.33 17.07
C ALA A 138 -9.90 -10.92 15.60
N TYR A 139 -9.86 -9.62 15.31
CA TYR A 139 -9.52 -9.11 13.98
C TYR A 139 -8.10 -9.51 13.55
N VAL A 140 -7.11 -9.39 14.43
CA VAL A 140 -5.73 -9.80 14.12
C VAL A 140 -5.66 -11.29 13.80
N GLN A 141 -6.33 -12.15 14.59
CA GLN A 141 -6.41 -13.58 14.32
C GLN A 141 -7.10 -13.89 12.98
N TYR A 142 -8.25 -13.25 12.73
CA TYR A 142 -8.98 -13.35 11.47
C TYR A 142 -8.11 -12.99 10.27
N ARG A 143 -7.34 -11.89 10.37
CA ARG A 143 -6.42 -11.47 9.31
C ARG A 143 -5.24 -12.39 9.15
N ALA A 144 -4.62 -12.84 10.25
CA ALA A 144 -3.46 -13.72 10.22
C ALA A 144 -3.76 -15.11 9.63
N ALA A 145 -5.01 -15.56 9.68
CA ALA A 145 -5.46 -16.80 9.03
C ALA A 145 -5.61 -16.67 7.50
N GLN A 146 -5.57 -15.46 6.94
CA GLN A 146 -5.81 -15.22 5.51
C GLN A 146 -4.51 -15.20 4.72
N SER A 147 -4.59 -15.59 3.44
CA SER A 147 -3.47 -15.54 2.51
C SER A 147 -3.21 -14.12 2.02
N VAL A 148 -1.93 -13.79 1.80
CA VAL A 148 -1.54 -12.52 1.17
C VAL A 148 -2.09 -12.47 -0.25
N LYS A 149 -2.63 -11.31 -0.63
CA LYS A 149 -3.18 -11.09 -1.99
C LYS A 149 -2.15 -11.45 -3.06
N GLY A 150 -2.52 -12.37 -3.96
CA GLY A 150 -1.67 -12.82 -5.07
C GLY A 150 -0.70 -13.95 -4.71
N ALA A 151 -0.66 -14.41 -3.46
CA ALA A 151 -0.05 -15.69 -3.10
C ALA A 151 -1.04 -16.83 -3.39
N GLN A 152 -0.52 -18.03 -3.66
CA GLN A 152 -1.34 -19.24 -3.65
C GLN A 152 -2.00 -19.41 -2.26
N PRO A 153 -3.24 -19.92 -2.18
CA PRO A 153 -3.89 -20.16 -0.90
C PRO A 153 -2.99 -20.98 0.04
N GLY A 154 -2.75 -20.49 1.25
CA GLY A 154 -1.91 -21.13 2.27
C GLY A 154 -0.39 -20.94 2.11
N ALA A 155 0.10 -20.49 0.96
CA ALA A 155 1.55 -20.38 0.72
C ALA A 155 2.22 -19.22 1.48
N ARG A 156 1.47 -18.14 1.76
CA ARG A 156 1.96 -17.01 2.56
C ARG A 156 0.80 -16.33 3.27
N LEU A 157 0.82 -16.38 4.60
CA LEU A 157 -0.18 -15.74 5.44
C LEU A 157 0.10 -14.26 5.67
N VAL A 158 -0.95 -13.51 5.98
CA VAL A 158 -0.86 -12.09 6.32
C VAL A 158 -0.20 -11.94 7.69
N SER A 159 0.86 -11.13 7.76
CA SER A 159 1.54 -10.86 9.04
C SER A 159 0.68 -10.04 10.00
N GLU A 160 0.87 -10.22 11.31
CA GLU A 160 0.23 -9.38 12.32
C GLU A 160 0.55 -7.89 12.15
N GLN A 161 1.69 -7.55 11.55
CA GLN A 161 2.05 -6.15 11.26
C GLN A 161 1.17 -5.52 10.17
N THR A 162 0.64 -6.33 9.25
CA THR A 162 -0.37 -5.87 8.28
C THR A 162 -1.68 -5.58 9.00
N ALA A 163 -2.14 -6.50 9.86
CA ALA A 163 -3.34 -6.30 10.67
C ALA A 163 -3.20 -5.10 11.63
N ARG A 164 -2.01 -4.90 12.20
CA ARG A 164 -1.66 -3.70 12.97
C ARG A 164 -1.89 -2.44 12.14
N ARG A 165 -1.40 -2.42 10.90
CA ARG A 165 -1.52 -1.25 10.02
C ARG A 165 -2.97 -0.97 9.65
N GLU A 166 -3.77 -2.01 9.42
CA GLU A 166 -5.21 -1.92 9.19
C GLU A 166 -5.91 -1.33 10.43
N LEU A 167 -5.60 -1.80 11.65
CA LEU A 167 -6.14 -1.23 12.89
C LEU A 167 -5.69 0.22 13.15
N GLU A 168 -4.49 0.61 12.74
CA GLU A 168 -4.07 2.02 12.75
C GLU A 168 -4.96 2.90 11.84
N VAL A 169 -5.41 2.36 10.70
CA VAL A 169 -6.37 3.05 9.82
C VAL A 169 -7.74 3.16 10.49
N LEU A 170 -8.23 2.10 11.14
CA LEU A 170 -9.48 2.14 11.91
C LEU A 170 -9.42 3.20 13.02
N SER A 171 -8.32 3.24 13.77
CA SER A 171 -8.11 4.24 14.84
C SER A 171 -8.11 5.68 14.31
N ALA A 172 -7.50 5.88 13.14
CA ALA A 172 -7.50 7.17 12.44
C ALA A 172 -8.89 7.56 11.94
N ALA A 173 -9.65 6.62 11.37
CA ALA A 173 -11.02 6.84 10.91
C ALA A 173 -11.96 7.25 12.05
N ILE A 174 -11.90 6.53 13.18
CA ILE A 174 -12.66 6.89 14.39
C ILE A 174 -12.23 8.26 14.92
N GLY A 175 -10.94 8.59 14.84
CA GLY A 175 -10.43 9.90 15.23
C GLY A 175 -10.91 11.04 14.35
N TYR A 176 -10.99 10.80 13.04
CA TYR A 176 -11.51 11.76 12.07
C TYR A 176 -13.01 12.01 12.32
N TRP A 177 -13.80 10.94 12.43
CA TRP A 177 -15.22 11.04 12.79
C TRP A 177 -15.45 11.82 14.08
N HIS A 178 -14.71 11.49 15.14
CA HIS A 178 -14.86 12.14 16.45
C HIS A 178 -14.54 13.65 16.43
N ALA A 179 -13.71 14.12 15.48
CA ALA A 179 -13.38 15.53 15.36
C ALA A 179 -14.56 16.37 14.85
N GLU A 180 -15.46 15.78 14.05
CA GLU A 180 -16.63 16.45 13.48
C GLU A 180 -17.90 16.13 14.27
N THR A 181 -18.09 14.86 14.64
CA THR A 181 -19.21 14.37 15.43
C THR A 181 -18.69 13.71 16.71
N PRO A 182 -18.57 14.48 17.81
CA PRO A 182 -17.97 13.99 19.04
C PRO A 182 -18.70 12.77 19.62
N LEU A 183 -18.01 11.63 19.61
CA LEU A 183 -18.38 10.43 20.35
C LEU A 183 -18.36 10.68 21.87
N SER A 184 -19.36 10.17 22.59
CA SER A 184 -19.42 10.22 24.07
C SER A 184 -18.17 9.60 24.72
N VAL A 185 -17.72 8.46 24.18
CA VAL A 185 -16.44 7.84 24.54
C VAL A 185 -15.76 7.37 23.27
N ARG A 186 -14.54 7.87 23.02
CA ARG A 186 -13.73 7.39 21.90
C ARG A 186 -13.13 6.03 22.24
N PRO A 187 -13.42 4.95 21.49
CA PRO A 187 -12.87 3.64 21.77
C PRO A 187 -11.36 3.60 21.56
N LYS A 188 -10.65 2.94 22.48
CA LYS A 188 -9.20 2.71 22.38
C LYS A 188 -8.93 1.48 21.53
N VAL A 189 -8.55 1.69 20.28
CA VAL A 189 -8.09 0.62 19.39
C VAL A 189 -6.82 -0.02 19.95
N TRP A 190 -6.88 -1.31 20.29
CA TRP A 190 -5.71 -2.08 20.67
C TRP A 190 -4.91 -2.46 19.44
N LEU A 191 -3.58 -2.41 19.53
CA LEU A 191 -2.67 -2.75 18.43
C LEU A 191 -1.72 -3.88 18.89
N PRO A 192 -1.47 -4.92 18.06
CA PRO A 192 -0.47 -5.94 18.37
C PRO A 192 0.92 -5.31 18.48
N PRO A 193 1.85 -5.88 19.25
CA PRO A 193 3.19 -5.32 19.41
C PRO A 193 3.88 -5.09 18.06
N ARG A 194 4.73 -4.07 17.97
CA ARG A 194 5.52 -3.87 16.76
C ARG A 194 6.54 -5.00 16.67
N ALA A 195 6.65 -5.61 15.49
CA ALA A 195 7.69 -6.60 15.26
C ALA A 195 9.06 -5.93 15.39
N GLU A 196 9.94 -6.55 16.17
CA GLU A 196 11.35 -6.20 16.18
C GLU A 196 11.97 -6.69 14.87
N SER A 197 12.76 -5.82 14.26
CA SER A 197 13.43 -6.14 13.01
C SER A 197 14.89 -6.41 13.35
N PRO A 198 15.37 -7.66 13.30
CA PRO A 198 16.77 -8.01 13.59
C PRO A 198 17.70 -7.61 12.43
N ARG A 199 17.38 -6.50 11.73
CA ARG A 199 18.14 -6.08 10.55
C ARG A 199 19.42 -5.43 11.01
N ASP A 200 20.52 -6.13 10.79
CA ASP A 200 21.85 -5.53 10.79
C ASP A 200 22.16 -4.90 9.43
N ALA A 201 23.27 -4.18 9.33
CA ALA A 201 23.79 -3.72 8.04
C ALA A 201 24.45 -4.87 7.27
N LEU A 202 24.48 -4.77 5.94
CA LEU A 202 25.31 -5.69 5.16
C LEU A 202 26.78 -5.46 5.50
N THR A 203 27.52 -6.55 5.71
CA THR A 203 28.99 -6.48 5.73
C THR A 203 29.53 -6.10 4.35
N ARG A 204 30.79 -5.65 4.28
CA ARG A 204 31.45 -5.37 3.00
C ARG A 204 31.46 -6.60 2.07
N GLY A 205 31.66 -7.79 2.64
CA GLY A 205 31.63 -9.06 1.91
C GLY A 205 30.25 -9.39 1.36
N GLN A 206 29.19 -9.25 2.17
CA GLN A 206 27.81 -9.47 1.73
C GLN A 206 27.39 -8.48 0.63
N ALA A 207 27.74 -7.18 0.78
CA ALA A 207 27.49 -6.18 -0.24
C ALA A 207 28.23 -6.48 -1.55
N ALA A 208 29.47 -6.98 -1.47
CA ALA A 208 30.25 -7.41 -2.63
C ALA A 208 29.63 -8.64 -3.31
N ALA A 209 29.21 -9.66 -2.54
CA ALA A 209 28.53 -10.84 -3.06
C ALA A 209 27.22 -10.49 -3.77
N LEU A 210 26.41 -9.59 -3.18
CA LEU A 210 25.18 -9.09 -3.78
C LEU A 210 25.45 -8.33 -5.10
N LEU A 211 26.49 -7.50 -5.13
CA LEU A 211 26.89 -6.78 -6.35
C LEU A 211 27.40 -7.75 -7.44
N LEU A 212 28.18 -8.77 -7.08
CA LEU A 212 28.60 -9.81 -8.01
C LEU A 212 27.40 -10.60 -8.56
N ALA A 213 26.43 -10.93 -7.71
CA ALA A 213 25.21 -11.58 -8.14
C ALA A 213 24.42 -10.72 -9.15
N ALA A 214 24.34 -9.41 -8.92
CA ALA A 214 23.77 -8.46 -9.86
C ALA A 214 24.57 -8.28 -11.15
N ARG A 215 25.87 -8.61 -11.16
CA ARG A 215 26.71 -8.68 -12.38
C ARG A 215 26.64 -10.05 -13.08
N GLY A 216 25.83 -10.96 -12.54
CA GLY A 216 25.52 -12.29 -13.07
C GLY A 216 26.55 -13.34 -12.71
N TYR A 217 26.84 -13.41 -11.42
CA TYR A 217 27.42 -14.56 -10.77
C TYR A 217 26.38 -15.22 -9.84
N ARG A 218 26.59 -16.49 -9.50
CA ARG A 218 25.81 -17.23 -8.50
C ARG A 218 26.78 -17.96 -7.59
N ARG A 219 26.54 -17.85 -6.29
CA ARG A 219 27.23 -18.61 -5.25
C ARG A 219 26.74 -20.06 -5.27
N GLY A 220 27.65 -21.00 -5.48
CA GLY A 220 27.36 -22.42 -5.30
C GLY A 220 27.29 -22.80 -3.82
N GLU A 221 26.86 -24.03 -3.53
CA GLU A 221 26.84 -24.59 -2.18
C GLU A 221 28.24 -24.65 -1.54
N ASP A 222 29.26 -24.85 -2.37
CA ASP A 222 30.69 -24.78 -2.03
C ASP A 222 31.19 -23.34 -1.77
N GLY A 223 30.32 -22.34 -1.86
CA GLY A 223 30.64 -20.94 -1.66
C GLY A 223 31.31 -20.25 -2.85
N VAL A 224 31.58 -20.97 -3.95
CA VAL A 224 32.29 -20.44 -5.12
C VAL A 224 31.34 -19.68 -6.05
N MET A 225 31.76 -18.48 -6.47
CA MET A 225 30.99 -17.64 -7.41
C MET A 225 31.19 -18.09 -8.85
N ARG A 226 30.13 -18.63 -9.46
CA ARG A 226 30.10 -19.10 -10.85
C ARG A 226 29.38 -18.11 -11.75
N ARG A 227 29.89 -17.90 -12.96
CA ARG A 227 29.34 -16.93 -13.91
C ARG A 227 28.09 -17.48 -14.59
N LEU A 228 27.07 -16.65 -14.73
CA LEU A 228 25.81 -16.97 -15.40
C LEU A 228 25.89 -16.72 -16.91
N THR A 229 24.88 -17.18 -17.64
CA THR A 229 24.79 -17.01 -19.11
C THR A 229 24.69 -15.53 -19.51
N GLY A 230 24.97 -15.21 -20.78
CA GLY A 230 24.89 -13.85 -21.31
C GLY A 230 23.53 -13.20 -21.06
N SER A 231 22.44 -13.89 -21.43
CA SER A 231 21.06 -13.41 -21.23
C SER A 231 20.75 -13.17 -19.75
N GLN A 232 21.13 -14.09 -18.86
CA GLN A 232 20.90 -13.93 -17.42
C GLN A 232 21.63 -12.71 -16.84
N ARG A 233 22.84 -12.41 -17.34
CA ARG A 233 23.65 -11.24 -16.96
C ARG A 233 23.01 -9.94 -17.45
N GLU A 234 22.57 -9.89 -18.70
CA GLU A 234 21.91 -8.72 -19.27
C GLU A 234 20.61 -8.39 -18.53
N ASN A 235 19.79 -9.41 -18.28
CA ASN A 235 18.50 -9.25 -17.62
C ASN A 235 18.59 -8.56 -16.25
N ARG A 236 19.69 -8.75 -15.52
CA ARG A 236 19.89 -8.20 -14.17
C ARG A 236 20.85 -7.01 -14.12
N ALA A 237 21.44 -6.57 -15.24
CA ALA A 237 22.49 -5.55 -15.25
C ALA A 237 22.08 -4.23 -14.58
N HIS A 238 20.80 -3.87 -14.68
CA HIS A 238 20.22 -2.70 -14.02
C HIS A 238 20.34 -2.77 -12.48
N LEU A 239 20.22 -3.96 -11.88
CA LEU A 239 20.31 -4.13 -10.43
C LEU A 239 21.70 -3.77 -9.88
N ALA A 240 22.77 -3.92 -10.67
CA ALA A 240 24.10 -3.48 -10.26
C ALA A 240 24.15 -1.95 -10.09
N ARG A 241 23.50 -1.20 -10.99
CA ARG A 241 23.36 0.26 -10.87
C ARG A 241 22.54 0.61 -9.63
N PHE A 242 21.42 -0.08 -9.44
CA PHE A 242 20.52 0.10 -8.30
C PHE A 242 21.24 -0.10 -6.95
N ILE A 243 22.02 -1.17 -6.81
CA ILE A 243 22.81 -1.46 -5.59
C ILE A 243 23.83 -0.38 -5.31
N LEU A 244 24.63 0.01 -6.31
CA LEU A 244 25.68 1.00 -6.13
C LEU A 244 25.09 2.36 -5.73
N ILE A 245 24.04 2.82 -6.41
CA ILE A 245 23.39 4.07 -6.04
C ILE A 245 22.82 3.98 -4.62
N GLY A 246 22.15 2.88 -4.28
CA GLY A 246 21.55 2.66 -2.97
C GLY A 246 22.57 2.65 -1.82
N LEU A 247 23.68 1.91 -1.96
CA LEU A 247 24.72 1.79 -0.94
C LEU A 247 25.52 3.08 -0.75
N TYR A 248 25.85 3.76 -1.85
CA TYR A 248 26.70 4.95 -1.76
C TYR A 248 25.95 6.22 -1.40
N THR A 249 24.63 6.27 -1.60
CA THR A 249 23.85 7.51 -1.35
C THR A 249 22.73 7.33 -0.34
N GLY A 250 22.38 6.10 0.03
CA GLY A 250 21.22 5.82 0.86
C GLY A 250 19.88 6.21 0.22
N THR A 251 19.85 6.51 -1.07
CA THR A 251 18.63 6.98 -1.76
C THR A 251 17.52 5.93 -1.70
N ARG A 252 16.26 6.36 -1.48
CA ARG A 252 15.11 5.43 -1.42
C ARG A 252 14.87 4.77 -2.78
N SER A 253 14.48 3.50 -2.77
CA SER A 253 14.30 2.70 -3.99
C SER A 253 13.41 3.34 -5.05
N ALA A 254 12.34 4.05 -4.65
CA ALA A 254 11.47 4.75 -5.59
C ALA A 254 12.20 5.89 -6.34
N ALA A 255 13.02 6.67 -5.63
CA ALA A 255 13.80 7.75 -6.24
C ALA A 255 14.93 7.22 -7.14
N ILE A 256 15.55 6.09 -6.80
CA ILE A 256 16.56 5.44 -7.67
C ILE A 256 15.92 4.98 -9.00
N ARG A 257 14.72 4.39 -8.94
CA ARG A 257 14.02 3.92 -10.16
C ARG A 257 13.57 5.06 -11.07
N ALA A 258 13.21 6.20 -10.49
CA ALA A 258 12.77 7.39 -11.22
C ALA A 258 13.92 8.31 -11.62
N LEU A 259 15.19 7.90 -11.41
CA LEU A 259 16.36 8.75 -11.58
C LEU A 259 16.67 8.95 -13.07
N LEU A 260 16.63 10.20 -13.50
CA LEU A 260 16.92 10.63 -14.87
C LEU A 260 18.37 11.10 -15.03
N TRP A 261 18.86 11.05 -16.27
CA TRP A 261 20.13 11.64 -16.65
C TRP A 261 20.08 13.17 -16.75
N GLU A 262 18.90 13.73 -17.05
CA GLU A 262 18.70 15.16 -17.29
C GLU A 262 17.79 15.79 -16.22
N PRO A 263 17.89 17.12 -16.00
CA PRO A 263 17.04 17.85 -15.06
C PRO A 263 15.54 17.63 -15.32
N SER A 264 14.78 17.44 -14.24
CA SER A 264 13.33 17.23 -14.33
C SER A 264 12.56 18.00 -13.28
N ALA A 265 11.39 18.50 -13.68
CA ALA A 265 10.45 19.15 -12.78
C ALA A 265 9.75 18.16 -11.84
N THR A 266 9.59 16.90 -12.26
CA THR A 266 8.68 15.93 -11.62
C THR A 266 9.37 14.65 -11.15
N GLN A 267 10.65 14.46 -11.48
CA GLN A 267 11.42 13.25 -11.15
C GLN A 267 12.81 13.58 -10.63
N ALA A 268 13.38 12.62 -9.90
CA ALA A 268 14.77 12.65 -9.47
C ALA A 268 15.72 12.65 -10.68
N TRP A 269 16.89 13.28 -10.56
CA TRP A 269 17.88 13.36 -11.62
C TRP A 269 19.31 13.47 -11.09
N VAL A 270 20.31 13.32 -11.96
CA VAL A 270 21.73 13.48 -11.62
C VAL A 270 22.37 14.61 -12.41
N ASP A 271 23.22 15.38 -11.73
CA ASP A 271 24.09 16.37 -12.34
C ASP A 271 25.51 15.80 -12.35
N LEU A 272 25.97 15.32 -13.50
CA LEU A 272 27.27 14.66 -13.63
C LEU A 272 28.44 15.65 -13.67
N ASP A 273 28.18 16.92 -13.96
CA ASP A 273 29.18 17.97 -14.02
C ASP A 273 29.50 18.46 -12.61
N ARG A 274 28.46 18.80 -11.84
CA ARG A 274 28.59 19.19 -10.43
C ARG A 274 28.78 18.00 -9.49
N GLY A 275 28.52 16.78 -9.97
CA GLY A 275 28.62 15.56 -9.18
C GLY A 275 27.57 15.48 -8.08
N MET A 276 26.32 15.82 -8.40
CA MET A 276 25.20 15.89 -7.45
C MET A 276 24.07 14.94 -7.84
N ILE A 277 23.36 14.42 -6.84
CA ILE A 277 22.10 13.69 -7.03
C ILE A 277 20.94 14.49 -6.45
N TYR A 278 19.94 14.76 -7.29
CA TYR A 278 18.69 15.39 -6.92
C TYR A 278 17.64 14.29 -6.75
N ARG A 279 17.22 14.04 -5.51
CA ARG A 279 16.34 12.89 -5.18
C ARG A 279 14.85 13.15 -5.40
N LYS A 280 14.52 14.29 -6.01
CA LYS A 280 13.18 14.74 -6.38
C LYS A 280 13.28 15.70 -7.57
N GLY A 281 12.18 15.89 -8.27
CA GLY A 281 12.05 16.93 -9.29
C GLY A 281 12.05 18.34 -8.69
N LEU A 282 12.39 19.32 -9.52
CA LEU A 282 12.50 20.73 -9.12
C LEU A 282 11.20 21.31 -8.56
N ARG A 283 10.04 20.83 -9.05
CA ARG A 283 8.70 21.28 -8.61
C ARG A 283 8.05 20.32 -7.62
N GLU A 284 8.72 19.24 -7.23
CA GLU A 284 8.18 18.32 -6.24
C GLU A 284 8.26 18.91 -4.83
N ARG A 285 7.12 18.83 -4.12
CA ARG A 285 7.04 19.23 -2.71
C ARG A 285 7.93 18.34 -1.84
N GLU A 286 8.60 18.97 -0.89
CA GLU A 286 9.37 18.29 0.15
C GLU A 286 8.42 17.83 1.26
N HIS A 287 8.61 16.62 1.77
CA HIS A 287 7.89 16.18 2.96
C HIS A 287 8.76 16.40 4.21
N ALA A 288 8.20 17.01 5.25
CA ALA A 288 8.93 17.36 6.49
C ALA A 288 9.73 16.18 7.09
N ASN A 289 9.13 14.99 7.10
CA ASN A 289 9.68 13.76 7.70
C ASN A 289 10.25 12.76 6.69
N LYS A 290 10.04 12.99 5.38
CA LYS A 290 10.53 12.12 4.30
C LYS A 290 11.35 12.95 3.32
N ARG A 291 12.37 13.62 3.86
CA ARG A 291 13.26 14.50 3.12
C ARG A 291 13.99 13.74 2.00
N ARG A 292 14.17 14.40 0.87
CA ARG A 292 14.87 13.95 -0.34
C ARG A 292 15.93 14.99 -0.70
N PRO A 293 16.91 15.22 0.19
CA PRO A 293 17.89 16.28 0.02
C PRO A 293 18.80 15.97 -1.18
N ILE A 294 19.34 17.04 -1.74
CA ILE A 294 20.43 16.99 -2.70
C ILE A 294 21.65 16.44 -1.98
N ALA A 295 22.39 15.53 -2.61
CA ALA A 295 23.62 14.99 -2.05
C ALA A 295 24.76 15.01 -3.07
N ARG A 296 25.98 15.25 -2.59
CA ARG A 296 27.19 15.12 -3.40
C ARG A 296 27.51 13.64 -3.61
N LEU A 297 27.80 13.28 -4.85
CA LEU A 297 28.13 11.92 -5.25
C LEU A 297 29.57 11.57 -4.83
N PRO A 298 29.81 10.43 -4.19
CA PRO A 298 31.16 9.95 -3.94
C PRO A 298 31.90 9.75 -5.27
N ARG A 299 33.20 10.10 -5.33
CA ARG A 299 34.02 10.05 -6.57
C ARG A 299 33.90 8.73 -7.33
N ARG A 300 33.90 7.60 -6.59
CA ARG A 300 33.75 6.25 -7.17
C ARG A 300 32.40 6.04 -7.84
N LEU A 301 31.31 6.50 -7.23
CA LEU A 301 29.96 6.41 -7.83
C LEU A 301 29.84 7.35 -9.04
N LEU A 302 30.39 8.56 -8.95
CA LEU A 302 30.38 9.51 -10.06
C LEU A 302 31.09 8.96 -11.31
N ALA A 303 32.23 8.30 -11.14
CA ALA A 303 32.93 7.63 -12.25
C ALA A 303 32.07 6.53 -12.89
N HIS A 304 31.34 5.75 -12.09
CA HIS A 304 30.39 4.77 -12.62
C HIS A 304 29.24 5.41 -13.38
N LEU A 305 28.64 6.48 -12.85
CA LEU A 305 27.54 7.19 -13.50
C LEU A 305 27.96 7.78 -14.86
N ARG A 306 29.12 8.44 -14.94
CA ARG A 306 29.66 8.96 -16.21
C ARG A 306 29.87 7.86 -17.25
N ARG A 307 30.45 6.73 -16.84
CA ARG A 307 30.61 5.57 -17.72
C ARG A 307 29.25 5.02 -18.18
N TRP A 308 28.27 4.92 -17.29
CA TRP A 308 26.93 4.45 -17.65
C TRP A 308 26.20 5.40 -18.58
N ARG A 309 26.32 6.72 -18.41
CA ARG A 309 25.78 7.72 -19.34
C ARG A 309 26.34 7.53 -20.75
N ALA A 310 27.65 7.33 -20.88
CA ALA A 310 28.28 7.07 -22.18
C ALA A 310 27.79 5.76 -22.82
N LEU A 311 27.62 4.70 -22.03
CA LEU A 311 27.07 3.42 -22.51
C LEU A 311 25.61 3.56 -22.95
N ASP A 312 24.79 4.28 -22.18
CA ASP A 312 23.39 4.51 -22.50
C ASP A 312 23.24 5.41 -23.73
N ALA A 313 24.10 6.42 -23.90
CA ALA A 313 24.11 7.26 -25.10
C ALA A 313 24.39 6.43 -26.36
N ARG A 314 25.42 5.56 -26.33
CA ARG A 314 25.71 4.63 -27.43
C ARG A 314 24.56 3.67 -27.70
N ALA A 315 23.99 3.08 -26.65
CA ALA A 315 22.87 2.15 -26.77
C ALA A 315 21.60 2.86 -27.28
N SER A 316 21.39 4.12 -26.94
CA SER A 316 20.29 4.95 -27.42
C SER A 316 20.36 5.17 -28.93
N THR A 317 21.55 5.47 -29.47
CA THR A 317 21.80 5.57 -30.91
C THR A 317 21.52 4.24 -31.62
N VAL A 318 22.08 3.13 -31.11
CA VAL A 318 21.91 1.80 -31.73
C VAL A 318 20.45 1.34 -31.73
N ARG A 319 19.68 1.71 -30.69
CA ARG A 319 18.26 1.34 -30.55
C ARG A 319 17.30 2.32 -31.22
N SER A 320 17.78 3.46 -31.72
CA SER A 320 16.93 4.58 -32.14
C SER A 320 15.87 4.95 -31.10
N GLN A 321 16.23 4.88 -29.82
CA GLN A 321 15.32 5.12 -28.69
C GLN A 321 16.05 5.89 -27.57
N PRO A 322 15.48 6.97 -27.01
CA PRO A 322 16.09 7.69 -25.91
C PRO A 322 16.15 6.84 -24.64
N LEU A 323 17.32 6.82 -23.98
CA LEU A 323 17.54 6.17 -22.69
C LEU A 323 17.73 7.24 -21.60
N ASP A 324 16.63 7.85 -21.18
CA ASP A 324 16.66 8.99 -20.25
C ASP A 324 16.86 8.60 -18.79
N HIS A 325 16.53 7.36 -18.43
CA HIS A 325 16.62 6.86 -17.07
C HIS A 325 17.97 6.22 -16.78
N VAL A 326 18.57 6.55 -15.63
CA VAL A 326 19.80 5.90 -15.12
C VAL A 326 19.59 4.40 -14.93
N LEU A 327 18.36 4.00 -14.58
CA LEU A 327 17.95 2.63 -14.39
C LEU A 327 16.91 2.23 -15.45
N HIS A 328 17.30 1.31 -16.35
CA HIS A 328 16.42 0.75 -17.38
C HIS A 328 16.67 -0.74 -17.55
N HIS A 329 15.67 -1.49 -18.04
CA HIS A 329 15.78 -2.90 -18.41
C HIS A 329 15.28 -3.06 -19.85
N GLY A 330 16.13 -3.59 -20.73
CA GLY A 330 15.81 -3.66 -22.16
C GLY A 330 15.58 -2.30 -22.82
N GLY A 331 16.03 -1.19 -22.20
CA GLY A 331 15.77 0.17 -22.66
C GLY A 331 14.49 0.81 -22.08
N ALA A 332 13.64 0.03 -21.41
CA ALA A 332 12.45 0.54 -20.75
C ALA A 332 12.74 0.99 -19.30
N PRO A 333 12.10 2.06 -18.81
CA PRO A 333 12.23 2.50 -17.42
C PRO A 333 11.63 1.49 -16.44
N ILE A 334 12.18 1.41 -15.23
CA ILE A 334 11.70 0.49 -14.19
C ILE A 334 10.47 1.04 -13.45
N ALA A 335 9.28 0.85 -14.04
CA ALA A 335 8.02 1.36 -13.52
C ALA A 335 7.60 0.77 -12.16
N THR A 336 7.87 -0.53 -11.94
CA THR A 336 7.43 -1.27 -10.74
C THR A 336 8.57 -1.50 -9.75
N LYS A 337 8.26 -2.15 -8.61
CA LYS A 337 9.26 -2.47 -7.59
C LYS A 337 10.25 -3.52 -8.11
N VAL A 338 11.53 -3.38 -7.74
CA VAL A 338 12.60 -4.32 -8.12
C VAL A 338 12.65 -5.60 -7.27
N ASN A 339 11.69 -5.82 -6.36
CA ASN A 339 11.70 -6.92 -5.40
C ASN A 339 12.00 -8.27 -6.04
N LYS A 340 11.26 -8.67 -7.09
CA LYS A 340 11.45 -9.98 -7.73
C LYS A 340 12.89 -10.20 -8.22
N GLY A 341 13.47 -9.20 -8.90
CA GLY A 341 14.85 -9.27 -9.37
C GLY A 341 15.86 -9.20 -8.24
N PHE A 342 15.59 -8.39 -7.23
CA PHE A 342 16.42 -8.23 -6.05
C PHE A 342 16.48 -9.53 -5.20
N ASP A 343 15.34 -10.15 -4.96
CA ASP A 343 15.22 -11.41 -4.23
C ASP A 343 15.97 -12.54 -4.97
N ALA A 344 15.96 -12.51 -6.31
CA ALA A 344 16.72 -13.46 -7.12
C ALA A 344 18.24 -13.28 -6.95
N ILE A 345 18.75 -12.05 -6.97
CA ILE A 345 20.18 -11.80 -6.78
C ILE A 345 20.63 -11.96 -5.32
N ALA A 346 19.75 -11.73 -4.34
CA ALA A 346 20.03 -12.01 -2.93
C ALA A 346 20.21 -13.53 -2.72
N ARG A 347 19.32 -14.34 -3.29
CA ARG A 347 19.45 -15.80 -3.31
C ARG A 347 20.72 -16.25 -4.03
N ASP A 348 21.00 -15.70 -5.22
CA ASP A 348 22.24 -16.01 -5.96
C ASP A 348 23.51 -15.56 -5.19
N ALA A 349 23.40 -14.63 -4.24
CA ALA A 349 24.49 -14.21 -3.35
C ALA A 349 24.58 -15.05 -2.06
N GLY A 350 23.63 -15.97 -1.82
CA GLY A 350 23.52 -16.72 -0.58
C GLY A 350 23.11 -15.85 0.63
N LEU A 351 22.25 -14.86 0.40
CA LEU A 351 21.73 -13.95 1.43
C LEU A 351 20.23 -14.17 1.63
N GLU A 352 19.83 -14.27 2.89
CA GLU A 352 18.43 -14.45 3.31
C GLU A 352 17.85 -13.13 3.82
N ASP A 353 16.55 -12.89 3.56
CA ASP A 353 15.78 -11.72 4.02
C ASP A 353 16.35 -10.33 3.69
N VAL A 354 17.30 -10.25 2.75
CA VAL A 354 17.83 -8.99 2.23
C VAL A 354 16.88 -8.42 1.20
N THR A 355 16.32 -7.25 1.51
CA THR A 355 15.41 -6.51 0.63
C THR A 355 16.06 -5.24 0.10
N PRO A 356 15.53 -4.58 -0.95
CA PRO A 356 16.07 -3.32 -1.46
C PRO A 356 16.26 -2.21 -0.41
N HIS A 357 15.51 -2.24 0.69
CA HIS A 357 15.64 -1.27 1.77
C HIS A 357 16.94 -1.41 2.56
N TRP A 358 17.54 -2.61 2.58
CA TRP A 358 18.82 -2.86 3.24
C TRP A 358 19.93 -1.99 2.71
N LEU A 359 19.91 -1.58 1.44
CA LEU A 359 20.94 -0.71 0.87
C LEU A 359 20.98 0.65 1.59
N ARG A 360 19.82 1.22 1.89
CA ARG A 360 19.70 2.48 2.63
C ARG A 360 20.08 2.30 4.09
N HIS A 361 19.62 1.21 4.71
CA HIS A 361 19.97 0.87 6.08
C HIS A 361 21.49 0.72 6.24
N THR A 362 22.11 -0.09 5.38
CA THR A 362 23.56 -0.30 5.31
C THR A 362 24.31 1.00 5.08
N CYS A 363 23.86 1.86 4.16
CA CYS A 363 24.48 3.18 3.95
C CYS A 363 24.49 4.02 5.23
N ALA A 364 23.36 4.10 5.93
CA ALA A 364 23.25 4.85 7.18
C ALA A 364 24.16 4.24 8.27
N THR A 365 24.12 2.92 8.46
CA THR A 365 24.98 2.23 9.43
C THR A 365 26.46 2.45 9.12
N TRP A 366 26.91 2.26 7.89
CA TRP A 366 28.32 2.47 7.51
C TRP A 366 28.79 3.90 7.74
N LEU A 367 27.93 4.91 7.55
CA LEU A 367 28.28 6.30 7.89
C LEU A 367 28.47 6.47 9.40
N MET A 368 27.60 5.87 10.21
CA MET A 368 27.70 5.91 11.67
C MET A 368 28.93 5.14 12.18
N GLU A 369 29.18 3.94 11.64
CA GLU A 369 30.38 3.13 11.92
C GLU A 369 31.67 3.86 11.53
N SER A 370 31.63 4.67 10.47
CA SER A 370 32.78 5.48 10.04
C SER A 370 32.95 6.78 10.85
N GLY A 371 32.14 7.00 11.90
CA GLY A 371 32.25 8.16 12.77
C GLY A 371 31.75 9.48 12.15
N VAL A 372 30.99 9.45 11.05
CA VAL A 372 30.45 10.67 10.42
C VAL A 372 29.52 11.39 11.39
N ASP A 373 29.57 12.72 11.39
CA ASP A 373 28.69 13.55 12.22
C ASP A 373 27.19 13.22 11.97
N LEU A 374 26.38 13.32 13.02
CA LEU A 374 24.99 12.84 13.01
C LEU A 374 24.16 13.71 12.06
N TRP A 375 24.41 15.02 12.06
CA TRP A 375 23.70 15.96 11.20
C TRP A 375 24.12 15.80 9.76
N GLU A 376 25.42 15.62 9.51
CA GLU A 376 25.93 15.34 8.17
C GLU A 376 25.36 14.02 7.61
N ALA A 377 25.40 12.93 8.36
CA ALA A 377 24.84 11.64 7.93
C ALA A 377 23.31 11.70 7.74
N ALA A 378 22.60 12.44 8.59
CA ALA A 378 21.15 12.63 8.47
C ALA A 378 20.79 13.46 7.22
N ALA A 379 21.50 14.57 6.99
CA ALA A 379 21.37 15.39 5.79
C ALA A 379 21.74 14.58 4.53
N TYR A 380 22.82 13.80 4.59
CA TYR A 380 23.27 12.98 3.48
C TYR A 380 22.24 11.91 3.11
N THR A 381 21.68 11.20 4.10
CA THR A 381 20.72 10.13 3.84
C THR A 381 19.28 10.65 3.68
N GLY A 382 18.94 11.86 4.09
CA GLY A 382 17.56 12.36 4.09
C GLY A 382 16.70 11.73 5.18
N MET A 383 17.29 11.56 6.37
CA MET A 383 16.62 11.23 7.63
C MET A 383 16.62 12.46 8.53
N THR A 384 15.77 12.47 9.56
CA THR A 384 15.98 13.43 10.66
C THR A 384 17.07 12.89 11.60
N PRO A 385 17.84 13.75 12.27
CA PRO A 385 18.84 13.32 13.25
C PRO A 385 18.25 12.43 14.33
N ALA A 386 17.03 12.73 14.80
CA ALA A 386 16.32 11.90 15.79
C ALA A 386 16.04 10.47 15.28
N VAL A 387 15.63 10.32 14.02
CA VAL A 387 15.42 8.99 13.40
C VAL A 387 16.76 8.27 13.23
N LEU A 388 17.80 8.98 12.78
CA LEU A 388 19.12 8.38 12.59
C LEU A 388 19.73 7.93 13.92
N LEU A 389 19.68 8.76 14.96
CA LEU A 389 20.16 8.44 16.30
C LEU A 389 19.41 7.24 16.89
N LYS A 390 18.07 7.25 16.83
CA LYS A 390 17.23 6.18 17.36
C LYS A 390 17.54 4.81 16.76
N HIS A 391 17.82 4.76 15.45
CA HIS A 391 17.96 3.50 14.73
C HIS A 391 19.41 3.07 14.50
N TYR A 392 20.37 4.00 14.47
CA TYR A 392 21.75 3.74 14.04
C TYR A 392 22.81 4.30 14.99
N GLY A 393 22.43 5.08 16.01
CA GLY A 393 23.37 5.76 16.90
C GLY A 393 24.30 4.82 17.65
N HIS A 394 23.83 3.61 17.97
CA HIS A 394 24.57 2.58 18.69
C HIS A 394 25.75 1.98 17.90
N HIS A 395 25.83 2.20 16.58
CA HIS A 395 26.93 1.69 15.75
C HIS A 395 28.16 2.59 15.72
N ARG A 396 28.15 3.78 16.33
CA ARG A 396 29.31 4.68 16.31
C ARG A 396 30.45 4.09 17.15
N PRO A 397 31.68 3.90 16.66
CA PRO A 397 32.77 3.35 17.49
C PRO A 397 32.99 4.11 18.80
N ASP A 398 32.78 5.42 18.79
CA ASP A 398 32.99 6.32 19.92
C ASP A 398 31.73 6.66 20.72
N HIS A 399 30.60 5.94 20.56
CA HIS A 399 29.37 6.22 21.33
C HIS A 399 29.56 6.12 22.86
N HIS A 400 30.65 5.47 23.30
CA HIS A 400 31.08 5.40 24.68
C HIS A 400 32.43 6.07 24.95
N ALA A 401 33.04 6.80 24.02
CA ALA A 401 34.38 7.36 24.22
C ALA A 401 34.41 8.33 25.42
N ALA A 402 33.40 9.20 25.56
CA ALA A 402 33.25 10.09 26.71
C ALA A 402 32.94 9.33 28.01
N ALA A 403 32.09 8.30 27.96
CA ALA A 403 31.79 7.45 29.12
C ALA A 403 33.04 6.69 29.59
N ARG A 404 33.79 6.09 28.66
CA ARG A 404 35.10 5.46 28.91
C ARG A 404 36.07 6.46 29.53
N SER A 405 36.18 7.66 28.96
CA SER A 405 37.08 8.71 29.43
C SER A 405 36.71 9.21 30.83
N ALA A 406 35.42 9.27 31.16
CA ALA A 406 34.95 9.66 32.49
C ALA A 406 35.36 8.66 33.60
N PHE A 407 35.55 7.38 33.27
CA PHE A 407 36.08 6.38 34.20
C PHE A 407 37.61 6.31 34.24
N THR A 408 38.31 6.76 33.18
CA THR A 408 39.78 6.76 33.15
C THR A 408 40.40 8.05 33.69
N THR A 409 39.65 9.16 33.67
CA THR A 409 40.12 10.42 34.26
C THR A 409 39.99 10.31 35.78
N LYS A 410 41.10 10.10 36.51
CA LYS A 410 41.12 10.30 37.96
C LYS A 410 40.61 11.72 38.23
N ARG A 411 39.48 11.86 38.92
CA ARG A 411 39.11 13.14 39.53
C ARG A 411 40.28 13.55 40.42
N ALA A 412 40.96 14.64 40.08
CA ALA A 412 41.82 15.30 41.05
C ALA A 412 40.90 15.70 42.21
N ALA A 413 41.16 15.12 43.38
CA ALA A 413 40.47 15.44 44.62
C ALA A 413 40.93 16.81 45.12
#